data_AF-A0A6A4VP72-F1
#
_entry.id   AF-A0A6A4VP72-F1
#
_cell.length_a   1.000
_cell.length_b   1.000
_cell.length_c   1.000
_cell.angle_alpha   90.00
_cell.angle_beta   90.00
_cell.angle_gamma   90.00
#
_symmetry.space_group_name_H-M   'P 1'
#
loop_
_entity.id
_entity.type
_entity.pdbx_description
1 polymer ?
#
loop_
_entity_poly.entity_id
_entity_poly.type
_entity_poly.pdbx_seq_one_letter_code
_entity_poly.pdbx_strand_id
1 'polypeptide(L)'
;MTTIPSQLRGAIIRVEPNTIILPAGVGDSELTELRSSRETVKYLSVTAADLPQLGGQLPEGLKRLNVRGPKGVTTDRRGNLLVVDNRGSAVVTFSTGGRLLARFGSRGTAQHQFAGPHYVAVDSQDRVVVTDFHNHSVKVFNADGKHLFSFGGNGEAPGQFNAPTGVTTDRYDNILVADWGNSRIQVFDNTGRYLSTVNTGATPLYGPQGLAMSPQGHVIVADTGNHAIKFYTYHPLAA
;
A
#
# COMPACT_ATOMS: atom_id res chain seq x y z
N MET A 1 -29.49 32.97 4.01
CA MET A 1 -28.08 32.76 3.65
C MET A 1 -27.56 31.64 4.51
N THR A 2 -27.16 30.52 3.91
CA THR A 2 -26.64 29.35 4.62
C THR A 2 -25.26 29.70 5.18
N THR A 3 -25.09 29.67 6.50
CA THR A 3 -23.79 29.92 7.14
C THR A 3 -22.93 28.67 6.99
N ILE A 4 -21.96 28.71 6.07
CA ILE A 4 -20.96 27.63 5.96
C ILE A 4 -20.09 27.68 7.23
N PRO A 5 -19.96 26.57 7.98
CA PRO A 5 -19.07 26.48 9.13
C PRO A 5 -17.67 26.95 8.75
N SER A 6 -17.06 27.79 9.58
CA SER A 6 -15.77 28.45 9.27
C SER A 6 -14.67 27.46 8.88
N GLN A 7 -14.68 26.28 9.50
CA GLN A 7 -13.76 25.16 9.24
C GLN A 7 -13.90 24.52 7.85
N LEU A 8 -15.02 24.71 7.15
CA LEU A 8 -15.28 24.14 5.82
C LEU A 8 -15.13 25.16 4.68
N ARG A 9 -14.97 26.46 4.97
CA ARG A 9 -14.99 27.55 3.97
C ARG A 9 -13.92 27.47 2.88
N GLY A 10 -12.86 26.66 3.06
CA GLY A 10 -11.82 26.42 2.05
C GLY A 10 -11.94 25.08 1.30
N ALA A 11 -12.96 24.28 1.60
CA ALA A 11 -13.06 22.89 1.16
C ALA A 11 -14.35 22.56 0.38
N ILE A 12 -15.36 23.45 0.44
CA ILE A 12 -16.61 23.31 -0.31
C ILE A 12 -16.43 23.84 -1.72
N ILE A 13 -16.66 23.00 -2.74
CA ILE A 13 -16.79 23.45 -4.13
C ILE A 13 -18.28 23.62 -4.41
N ARG A 14 -18.70 24.85 -4.70
CA ARG A 14 -20.04 25.11 -5.23
C ARG A 14 -19.98 24.94 -6.74
N VAL A 15 -20.64 23.90 -7.25
CA VAL A 15 -20.53 23.51 -8.67
C VAL A 15 -21.72 24.00 -9.47
N GLU A 16 -22.89 24.12 -8.84
CA GLU A 16 -24.12 24.66 -9.41
C GLU A 16 -24.90 25.46 -8.34
N PRO A 17 -25.94 26.24 -8.70
CA PRO A 17 -26.69 27.06 -7.75
C PRO A 17 -27.23 26.32 -6.52
N ASN A 18 -27.43 25.00 -6.61
CA ASN A 18 -27.95 24.16 -5.52
C ASN A 18 -27.09 22.91 -5.25
N THR A 19 -25.87 22.81 -5.78
CA THR A 19 -25.02 21.62 -5.63
C THR A 19 -23.69 21.99 -4.99
N ILE A 20 -23.39 21.35 -3.86
CA ILE A 20 -22.13 21.49 -3.15
C ILE A 20 -21.37 20.16 -3.06
N ILE A 21 -20.06 20.23 -3.25
CA ILE A 21 -19.13 19.11 -3.12
C ILE A 21 -18.29 19.31 -1.85
N LEU A 22 -18.19 18.25 -1.05
CA LEU A 22 -17.44 18.21 0.21
C LEU A 22 -16.30 17.20 0.17
N PRO A 23 -15.19 17.43 0.89
CA PRO A 23 -14.13 16.43 1.04
C PRO A 23 -14.65 15.12 1.62
N ALA A 24 -13.98 14.01 1.29
CA ALA A 24 -14.23 12.74 1.96
C ALA A 24 -13.94 12.85 3.46
N GLY A 25 -14.85 12.37 4.30
CA GLY A 25 -14.69 12.33 5.76
C GLY A 25 -15.37 13.45 6.56
N VAL A 26 -16.15 14.33 5.94
CA VAL A 26 -17.06 15.24 6.67
C VAL A 26 -18.21 14.41 7.25
N GLY A 27 -18.38 14.47 8.57
CA GLY A 27 -19.35 13.64 9.29
C GLY A 27 -20.78 14.17 9.15
N ASP A 28 -21.77 13.28 9.17
CA ASP A 28 -23.20 13.63 9.00
C ASP A 28 -23.70 14.70 10.00
N SER A 29 -23.12 14.75 11.21
CA SER A 29 -23.42 15.75 12.24
C SER A 29 -23.04 17.18 11.84
N GLU A 30 -22.01 17.34 11.00
CA GLU A 30 -21.52 18.64 10.51
C GLU A 30 -22.36 19.18 9.34
N LEU A 31 -23.30 18.39 8.82
CA LEU A 31 -24.11 18.68 7.64
C LEU A 31 -25.56 19.07 7.95
N THR A 32 -25.93 19.07 9.23
CA THR A 32 -27.31 19.33 9.70
C THR A 32 -27.84 20.68 9.21
N GLU A 33 -26.98 21.70 9.13
CA GLU A 33 -27.32 23.04 8.61
C GLU A 33 -27.36 23.12 7.08
N LEU A 34 -26.67 22.23 6.36
CA LEU A 34 -26.67 22.18 4.89
C LEU A 34 -27.89 21.42 4.35
N ARG A 35 -28.39 20.42 5.08
CA ARG A 35 -29.59 19.66 4.67
C ARG A 35 -30.88 20.48 4.76
N SER A 36 -30.90 21.57 5.54
CA SER A 36 -32.06 22.46 5.67
C SER A 36 -32.18 23.50 4.54
N SER A 37 -31.17 23.63 3.67
CA SER A 37 -31.07 24.70 2.66
C SER A 37 -31.61 24.35 1.27
N ARG A 38 -32.23 23.16 1.08
CA ARG A 38 -32.62 22.59 -0.22
C ARG A 38 -31.45 22.32 -1.20
N GLU A 39 -30.21 22.36 -0.73
CA GLU A 39 -29.03 22.01 -1.54
C GLU A 39 -28.87 20.48 -1.65
N THR A 40 -28.46 20.01 -2.83
CA THR A 40 -28.07 18.61 -3.06
C THR A 40 -26.61 18.44 -2.67
N VAL A 41 -26.35 17.62 -1.65
CA VAL A 41 -24.99 17.32 -1.15
C VAL A 41 -24.45 16.08 -1.87
N LYS A 42 -23.34 16.24 -2.61
CA LYS A 42 -22.62 15.11 -3.21
C LYS A 42 -21.27 14.95 -2.50
N TYR A 43 -21.04 13.76 -1.94
CA TYR A 43 -19.73 13.38 -1.41
C TYR A 43 -18.76 13.17 -2.57
N LEU A 44 -17.49 13.52 -2.37
CA LEU A 44 -16.46 13.46 -3.41
C LEU A 44 -16.19 12.01 -3.87
N SER A 45 -16.93 11.53 -4.86
CA SER A 45 -16.49 10.48 -5.78
C SER A 45 -16.30 11.12 -7.16
N VAL A 46 -15.30 11.99 -7.28
CA VAL A 46 -14.98 12.64 -8.55
C VAL A 46 -14.31 11.61 -9.46
N THR A 47 -14.96 11.30 -10.58
CA THR A 47 -14.42 10.45 -11.64
C THR A 47 -13.70 11.30 -12.68
N ALA A 48 -12.88 10.70 -13.54
CA ALA A 48 -12.20 11.42 -14.62
C ALA A 48 -13.16 12.15 -15.59
N ALA A 49 -14.43 11.73 -15.68
CA ALA A 49 -15.44 12.36 -16.52
C ALA A 49 -15.93 13.72 -15.98
N ASP A 50 -15.75 13.98 -14.68
CA ASP A 50 -16.23 15.19 -14.01
C ASP A 50 -15.24 16.38 -14.12
N LEU A 51 -14.02 16.12 -14.60
CA LEU A 51 -12.91 17.07 -14.69
C LEU A 51 -13.17 18.34 -15.54
N PRO A 52 -13.82 18.26 -16.73
CA PRO A 52 -14.04 19.44 -17.57
C PRO A 52 -15.01 20.45 -16.97
N GLN A 53 -15.92 19.99 -16.10
CA GLN A 53 -16.95 20.84 -15.48
C GLN A 53 -16.45 21.60 -14.25
N LEU A 54 -15.30 21.21 -13.69
CA LEU A 54 -14.68 21.83 -12.51
C LEU A 54 -13.79 23.04 -12.84
N GLY A 55 -13.83 23.56 -14.08
CA GLY A 55 -13.22 24.84 -14.44
C GLY A 55 -11.70 24.93 -14.24
N GLY A 56 -10.99 23.80 -14.17
CA GLY A 56 -9.54 23.74 -13.98
C GLY A 56 -9.02 24.11 -12.58
N GLN A 57 -9.90 24.44 -11.63
CA GLN A 57 -9.55 24.77 -10.25
C GLN A 57 -9.89 23.60 -9.32
N LEU A 58 -9.05 22.57 -9.33
CA LEU A 58 -9.08 21.55 -8.26
C LEU A 58 -8.71 22.22 -6.92
N PRO A 59 -9.49 22.04 -5.83
CA PRO A 59 -9.07 22.51 -4.52
C PRO A 59 -7.71 21.91 -4.14
N GLU A 60 -6.92 22.63 -3.36
CA GLU A 60 -5.61 22.17 -2.85
C GLU A 60 -5.70 20.78 -2.17
N GLY A 61 -6.87 20.42 -1.62
CA GLY A 61 -7.14 19.09 -1.06
C GLY A 61 -7.26 17.96 -2.10
N LEU A 62 -7.82 18.22 -3.29
CA LEU A 62 -7.89 17.26 -4.41
C LEU A 62 -6.57 17.14 -5.18
N LYS A 63 -5.79 18.24 -5.26
CA LYS A 63 -4.45 18.23 -5.88
C LYS A 63 -3.46 17.29 -5.17
N ARG A 64 -3.76 16.85 -3.94
CA ARG A 64 -2.83 16.15 -3.02
C ARG A 64 -3.07 14.64 -2.85
N LEU A 65 -3.81 13.97 -3.72
CA LEU A 65 -3.80 12.50 -3.84
C LEU A 65 -2.66 11.99 -4.76
N ASN A 66 -1.50 12.65 -4.69
CA ASN A 66 -0.35 12.54 -5.61
C ASN A 66 0.41 11.20 -5.46
N VAL A 67 -0.26 10.07 -5.68
CA VAL A 67 0.33 8.75 -5.84
C VAL A 67 0.55 8.55 -7.34
N ARG A 68 1.80 8.51 -7.76
CA ARG A 68 2.16 8.56 -9.20
C ARG A 68 2.09 7.20 -9.88
N GLY A 69 2.24 6.12 -9.11
CA GLY A 69 2.16 4.77 -9.62
C GLY A 69 1.86 3.80 -8.49
N PRO A 70 0.62 3.73 -7.99
CA PRO A 70 0.27 2.82 -6.92
C PRO A 70 0.54 1.37 -7.34
N LYS A 71 1.07 0.56 -6.42
CA LYS A 71 1.20 -0.88 -6.59
C LYS A 71 0.60 -1.60 -5.38
N GLY A 72 1.43 -2.15 -4.49
CA GLY A 72 0.94 -2.84 -3.31
C GLY A 72 0.18 -1.91 -2.36
N VAL A 73 -0.84 -2.45 -1.72
CA VAL A 73 -1.62 -1.80 -0.67
C VAL A 73 -1.84 -2.78 0.47
N THR A 74 -1.82 -2.29 1.71
CA THR A 74 -2.18 -3.05 2.90
C THR A 74 -2.83 -2.14 3.94
N THR A 75 -3.26 -2.71 5.05
CA THR A 75 -3.77 -1.97 6.21
C THR A 75 -2.87 -2.18 7.43
N ASP A 76 -2.61 -1.13 8.20
CA ASP A 76 -2.04 -1.29 9.54
C ASP A 76 -3.10 -1.75 10.56
N ARG A 77 -2.68 -2.01 11.81
CA ARG A 77 -3.59 -2.45 12.88
C ARG A 77 -4.58 -1.38 13.34
N ARG A 78 -4.36 -0.12 12.96
CA ARG A 78 -5.25 1.03 13.26
C ARG A 78 -6.27 1.26 12.12
N GLY A 79 -6.19 0.47 11.05
CA GLY A 79 -7.04 0.59 9.87
C GLY A 79 -6.56 1.62 8.84
N ASN A 80 -5.38 2.21 9.01
CA ASN A 80 -4.83 3.10 7.99
C ASN A 80 -4.39 2.29 6.76
N LEU A 81 -4.59 2.86 5.57
CA LEU A 81 -4.19 2.27 4.30
C LEU A 81 -2.75 2.67 3.99
N LEU A 82 -1.85 1.70 3.82
CA LEU A 82 -0.49 1.93 3.35
C LEU A 82 -0.40 1.53 1.88
N VAL A 83 0.01 2.46 1.04
CA VAL A 83 0.11 2.30 -0.41
C VAL A 83 1.55 2.53 -0.85
N VAL A 84 2.10 1.59 -1.62
CA VAL A 84 3.38 1.78 -2.30
C VAL A 84 3.17 2.64 -3.54
N ASP A 85 3.79 3.81 -3.57
CA ASP A 85 3.89 4.68 -4.73
C ASP A 85 5.17 4.34 -5.50
N ASN A 86 5.09 3.38 -6.42
CA ASN A 86 6.24 2.88 -7.17
C ASN A 86 6.95 3.98 -7.95
N ARG A 87 6.20 4.81 -8.69
CA ARG A 87 6.77 5.93 -9.46
C ARG A 87 7.17 7.10 -8.57
N GLY A 88 6.53 7.28 -7.41
CA GLY A 88 6.94 8.24 -6.39
C GLY A 88 8.11 7.78 -5.51
N SER A 89 8.53 6.50 -5.61
CA SER A 89 9.59 5.89 -4.79
C SER A 89 9.35 6.08 -3.29
N ALA A 90 8.12 5.83 -2.83
CA ALA A 90 7.70 6.08 -1.46
C ALA A 90 6.59 5.12 -1.01
N VAL A 91 6.40 5.03 0.31
CA VAL A 91 5.18 4.51 0.92
C VAL A 91 4.35 5.69 1.41
N VAL A 92 3.05 5.62 1.17
CA VAL A 92 2.08 6.67 1.48
C VAL A 92 0.99 6.08 2.36
N THR A 93 0.73 6.70 3.49
CA THR A 93 -0.28 6.25 4.46
C THR A 93 -1.49 7.16 4.40
N PHE A 94 -2.68 6.57 4.35
CA PHE A 94 -3.96 7.26 4.36
C PHE A 94 -4.84 6.75 5.51
N SER A 95 -5.72 7.58 6.04
CA SER A 95 -6.83 7.09 6.87
C SER A 95 -7.81 6.28 6.02
N THR A 96 -8.69 5.52 6.68
CA THR A 96 -9.83 4.83 6.02
C THR A 96 -10.72 5.75 5.19
N GLY A 97 -10.84 7.03 5.58
CA GLY A 97 -11.58 8.06 4.84
C GLY A 97 -10.82 8.67 3.66
N GLY A 98 -9.63 8.16 3.32
CA GLY A 98 -8.82 8.64 2.18
C GLY A 98 -7.95 9.87 2.46
N ARG A 99 -7.95 10.41 3.68
CA ARG A 99 -7.06 11.52 4.07
C ARG A 99 -5.60 11.05 4.15
N LEU A 100 -4.68 11.77 3.51
CA LEU A 100 -3.24 11.55 3.62
C LEU A 100 -2.76 11.77 5.06
N LEU A 101 -2.03 10.80 5.61
CA LEU A 101 -1.47 10.82 6.97
C LEU A 101 0.04 11.02 6.97
N ALA A 102 0.75 10.22 6.17
CA ALA A 102 2.20 10.21 6.16
C ALA A 102 2.75 9.80 4.79
N ARG A 103 4.01 10.14 4.53
CA ARG A 103 4.79 9.67 3.39
C ARG A 103 6.25 9.54 3.81
N PHE A 104 6.88 8.44 3.43
CA PHE A 104 8.32 8.26 3.61
C PHE A 104 8.93 7.54 2.40
N GLY A 105 10.24 7.73 2.22
CA GLY A 105 10.98 7.26 1.06
C GLY A 105 11.23 8.36 0.03
N SER A 106 12.32 8.17 -0.72
CA SER A 106 12.64 8.93 -1.93
C SER A 106 13.41 8.03 -2.88
N ARG A 107 13.62 8.47 -4.13
CA ARG A 107 14.33 7.66 -5.13
C ARG A 107 15.81 7.49 -4.78
N GLY A 108 16.31 6.26 -4.83
CA GLY A 108 17.73 5.95 -4.70
C GLY A 108 18.00 4.58 -4.10
N THR A 109 19.24 4.36 -3.65
CA THR A 109 19.72 3.05 -3.16
C THR A 109 20.02 3.04 -1.66
N ALA A 110 20.03 4.20 -1.00
CA ALA A 110 20.30 4.31 0.44
C ALA A 110 19.23 3.61 1.29
N GLN A 111 19.52 3.40 2.57
CA GLN A 111 18.65 2.65 3.50
C GLN A 111 17.21 3.19 3.58
N HIS A 112 17.05 4.52 3.52
CA HIS A 112 15.76 5.22 3.56
C HIS A 112 15.19 5.56 2.16
N GLN A 113 15.84 5.10 1.09
CA GLN A 113 15.44 5.34 -0.29
C GLN A 113 14.94 4.04 -0.94
N PHE A 114 14.21 4.19 -2.04
CA PHE A 114 13.68 3.10 -2.85
C PHE A 114 14.02 3.25 -4.33
N ALA A 115 14.14 2.14 -5.04
CA ALA A 115 14.23 2.07 -6.49
C ALA A 115 13.12 1.15 -7.02
N GLY A 116 11.96 1.75 -7.28
CA GLY A 116 10.77 1.02 -7.72
C GLY A 116 10.21 0.08 -6.63
N PRO A 117 9.82 0.61 -5.46
CA PRO A 117 9.20 -0.22 -4.43
C PRO A 117 7.91 -0.87 -4.99
N HIS A 118 7.61 -2.10 -4.60
CA HIS A 118 6.59 -2.90 -5.29
C HIS A 118 5.40 -3.24 -4.39
N TYR A 119 5.63 -3.97 -3.30
CA TYR A 119 4.58 -4.37 -2.35
C TYR A 119 4.93 -3.96 -0.92
N VAL A 120 3.92 -3.98 -0.06
CA VAL A 120 4.01 -3.65 1.36
C VAL A 120 3.21 -4.64 2.19
N ALA A 121 3.75 -5.02 3.35
CA ALA A 121 3.08 -5.74 4.41
C ALA A 121 3.28 -5.01 5.75
N VAL A 122 2.43 -5.30 6.72
CA VAL A 122 2.57 -4.84 8.11
C VAL A 122 2.53 -6.06 9.02
N ASP A 123 3.49 -6.16 9.93
CA ASP A 123 3.59 -7.29 10.85
C ASP A 123 2.89 -7.04 12.20
N SER A 124 2.96 -8.00 13.11
CA SER A 124 2.27 -7.90 14.41
C SER A 124 2.82 -6.78 15.31
N GLN A 125 4.02 -6.28 15.02
CA GLN A 125 4.72 -5.21 15.73
C GLN A 125 4.55 -3.82 15.07
N ASP A 126 3.58 -3.68 14.14
CA ASP A 126 3.37 -2.48 13.32
C ASP A 126 4.60 -2.05 12.50
N ARG A 127 5.50 -2.99 12.17
CA ARG A 127 6.61 -2.72 11.25
C ARG A 127 6.13 -2.82 9.81
N VAL A 128 6.55 -1.86 9.00
CA VAL A 128 6.21 -1.78 7.57
C VAL A 128 7.31 -2.45 6.76
N VAL A 129 6.97 -3.55 6.09
CA VAL A 129 7.89 -4.37 5.30
C VAL A 129 7.63 -4.10 3.82
N VAL A 130 8.64 -3.62 3.10
CA VAL A 130 8.51 -3.16 1.71
C VAL A 130 9.51 -3.88 0.83
N THR A 131 9.05 -4.44 -0.30
CA THR A 131 9.94 -4.97 -1.33
C THR A 131 10.40 -3.87 -2.27
N ASP A 132 11.71 -3.82 -2.49
CA ASP A 132 12.36 -2.80 -3.30
C ASP A 132 12.94 -3.44 -4.57
N PHE A 133 12.14 -3.41 -5.64
CA PHE A 133 12.32 -4.25 -6.82
C PHE A 133 13.68 -4.05 -7.47
N HIS A 134 14.08 -2.81 -7.80
CA HIS A 134 15.37 -2.57 -8.48
C HIS A 134 16.57 -2.53 -7.54
N ASN A 135 16.35 -2.48 -6.22
CA ASN A 135 17.41 -2.60 -5.22
C ASN A 135 17.58 -4.04 -4.72
N HIS A 136 16.84 -5.02 -5.26
CA HIS A 136 16.96 -6.44 -4.93
C HIS A 136 16.91 -6.73 -3.42
N SER A 137 16.10 -5.98 -2.70
CA SER A 137 16.10 -6.01 -1.23
C SER A 137 14.71 -5.84 -0.65
N VAL A 138 14.60 -6.15 0.63
CA VAL A 138 13.45 -5.84 1.46
C VAL A 138 13.89 -4.83 2.52
N LYS A 139 13.07 -3.81 2.73
CA LYS A 139 13.33 -2.74 3.70
C LYS A 139 12.23 -2.74 4.74
N VAL A 140 12.63 -2.70 6.01
CA VAL A 140 11.72 -2.73 7.16
C VAL A 140 11.79 -1.40 7.89
N PHE A 141 10.63 -0.82 8.17
CA PHE A 141 10.47 0.47 8.84
C PHE A 141 9.57 0.32 10.06
N ASN A 142 9.65 1.23 11.01
CA ASN A 142 8.62 1.33 12.05
C ASN A 142 7.34 2.01 11.52
N ALA A 143 6.31 2.09 12.35
CA ALA A 143 5.04 2.74 12.01
C ALA A 143 5.16 4.23 11.61
N ASP A 144 6.20 4.92 12.08
CA ASP A 144 6.48 6.33 11.73
C ASP A 144 7.29 6.49 10.43
N GLY A 145 7.64 5.39 9.76
CA GLY A 145 8.44 5.40 8.53
C GLY A 145 9.94 5.55 8.74
N LYS A 146 10.45 5.40 9.98
CA LYS A 146 11.88 5.33 10.27
C LYS A 146 12.41 3.95 9.88
N HIS A 147 13.47 3.93 9.09
CA HIS A 147 14.17 2.70 8.70
C HIS A 147 14.70 1.96 9.94
N LEU A 148 14.46 0.65 9.98
CA LEU A 148 14.94 -0.24 11.03
C LEU A 148 16.11 -1.09 10.51
N PHE A 149 15.89 -1.83 9.43
CA PHE A 149 16.90 -2.66 8.78
C PHE A 149 16.51 -2.99 7.33
N SER A 150 17.45 -3.56 6.60
CA SER A 150 17.22 -4.11 5.26
C SER A 150 17.98 -5.41 5.11
N PHE A 151 17.45 -6.30 4.28
CA PHE A 151 18.09 -7.56 3.94
C PHE A 151 17.87 -7.89 2.46
N GLY A 152 18.62 -8.84 1.95
CA GLY A 152 18.67 -9.14 0.53
C GLY A 152 19.91 -8.60 -0.17
N GLY A 153 19.92 -8.77 -1.48
CA GLY A 153 20.98 -8.39 -2.40
C GLY A 153 20.77 -9.12 -3.73
N ASN A 154 21.30 -8.57 -4.83
CA ASN A 154 21.11 -9.21 -6.13
C ASN A 154 21.76 -10.60 -6.19
N GLY A 155 21.03 -11.60 -6.68
CA GLY A 155 21.56 -12.94 -6.92
C GLY A 155 20.54 -14.07 -6.72
N GLU A 156 21.05 -15.30 -6.70
CA GLU A 156 20.26 -16.54 -6.68
C GLU A 156 20.48 -17.37 -5.40
N ALA A 157 21.46 -17.02 -4.58
CA ALA A 157 21.74 -17.74 -3.34
C ALA A 157 20.60 -17.57 -2.31
N PRO A 158 20.53 -18.43 -1.26
CA PRO A 158 19.64 -18.22 -0.14
C PRO A 158 19.78 -16.81 0.44
N GLY A 159 18.66 -16.11 0.57
CA GLY A 159 18.60 -14.74 1.05
C GLY A 159 18.95 -13.65 0.03
N GLN A 160 19.30 -14.01 -1.20
CA GLN A 160 19.43 -13.06 -2.32
C GLN A 160 18.14 -12.99 -3.15
N PHE A 161 17.96 -11.93 -3.92
CA PHE A 161 16.78 -11.71 -4.75
C PHE A 161 17.13 -11.26 -6.16
N ASN A 162 16.28 -11.59 -7.11
CA ASN A 162 16.24 -10.99 -8.44
C ASN A 162 14.88 -10.31 -8.62
N ALA A 163 14.82 -9.02 -8.27
CA ALA A 163 13.64 -8.19 -8.41
C ALA A 163 12.43 -8.67 -7.56
N PRO A 164 12.49 -8.55 -6.22
CA PRO A 164 11.44 -9.03 -5.33
C PRO A 164 10.13 -8.25 -5.52
N THR A 165 9.00 -8.97 -5.47
CA THR A 165 7.65 -8.44 -5.70
C THR A 165 6.77 -8.57 -4.46
N GLY A 166 5.89 -9.57 -4.37
CA GLY A 166 4.97 -9.72 -3.25
C GLY A 166 5.68 -9.94 -1.93
N VAL A 167 5.11 -9.37 -0.87
CA VAL A 167 5.56 -9.61 0.51
C VAL A 167 4.35 -9.80 1.41
N THR A 168 4.47 -10.72 2.35
CA THR A 168 3.48 -10.94 3.41
C THR A 168 4.19 -11.42 4.67
N THR A 169 3.48 -11.45 5.78
CA THR A 169 3.98 -11.93 7.07
C THR A 169 3.07 -13.02 7.60
N ASP A 170 3.65 -14.00 8.28
CA ASP A 170 2.88 -15.04 8.95
C ASP A 170 2.56 -14.68 10.40
N ARG A 171 1.84 -15.57 11.10
CA ARG A 171 1.47 -15.39 12.51
C ARG A 171 2.64 -15.39 13.50
N TYR A 172 3.84 -15.70 13.03
CA TYR A 172 5.09 -15.71 13.80
C TYR A 172 6.01 -14.53 13.39
N ASP A 173 5.49 -13.60 12.59
CA ASP A 173 6.23 -12.49 11.97
C ASP A 173 7.40 -12.92 11.07
N ASN A 174 7.37 -14.14 10.55
CA ASN A 174 8.25 -14.49 9.44
C ASN A 174 7.84 -13.73 8.20
N ILE A 175 8.81 -13.24 7.44
CA ILE A 175 8.62 -12.45 6.23
C ILE A 175 8.72 -13.38 5.03
N LEU A 176 7.67 -13.43 4.21
CA LEU A 176 7.63 -14.20 2.98
C LEU A 176 7.70 -13.27 1.79
N VAL A 177 8.61 -13.57 0.87
CA VAL A 177 8.93 -12.70 -0.26
C VAL A 177 8.88 -13.50 -1.56
N ALA A 178 8.05 -13.04 -2.49
CA ALA A 178 8.06 -13.53 -3.87
C ALA A 178 9.23 -12.89 -4.60
N ASP A 179 10.09 -13.75 -5.15
CA ASP A 179 11.27 -13.37 -5.89
C ASP A 179 10.97 -13.56 -7.37
N TRP A 180 10.50 -12.50 -8.02
CA TRP A 180 9.91 -12.59 -9.36
C TRP A 180 10.89 -13.11 -10.40
N GLY A 181 12.13 -12.60 -10.40
CA GLY A 181 13.16 -12.98 -11.37
C GLY A 181 13.69 -14.38 -11.15
N ASN A 182 13.71 -14.88 -9.91
CA ASN A 182 14.15 -16.24 -9.60
C ASN A 182 12.98 -17.24 -9.49
N SER A 183 11.74 -16.80 -9.73
CA SER A 183 10.53 -17.63 -9.71
C SER A 183 10.39 -18.51 -8.46
N ARG A 184 10.63 -17.93 -7.28
CA ARG A 184 10.57 -18.62 -5.98
C ARG A 184 9.90 -17.77 -4.90
N ILE A 185 9.60 -18.38 -3.76
CA ILE A 185 9.17 -17.69 -2.54
C ILE A 185 10.13 -18.04 -1.42
N GLN A 186 10.78 -17.04 -0.85
CA GLN A 186 11.70 -17.22 0.28
C GLN A 186 11.05 -16.78 1.59
N VAL A 187 11.44 -17.45 2.67
CA VAL A 187 10.96 -17.21 4.04
C VAL A 187 12.13 -16.74 4.90
N PHE A 188 11.91 -15.67 5.65
CA PHE A 188 12.89 -15.04 6.53
C PHE A 188 12.29 -14.90 7.92
N ASP A 189 13.12 -14.90 8.96
CA ASP A 189 12.65 -14.53 10.30
C ASP A 189 12.38 -13.02 10.39
N ASN A 190 11.86 -12.60 11.54
CA ASN A 190 11.50 -11.22 11.81
C ASN A 190 12.72 -10.26 11.88
N THR A 191 13.95 -10.76 11.76
CA THR A 191 15.20 -9.98 11.67
C THR A 191 15.77 -9.92 10.26
N GLY A 192 15.14 -10.61 9.29
CA GLY A 192 15.58 -10.68 7.91
C GLY A 192 16.61 -11.77 7.63
N ARG A 193 16.83 -12.72 8.57
CA ARG A 193 17.69 -13.88 8.32
C ARG A 193 16.90 -14.95 7.55
N TYR A 194 17.51 -15.47 6.49
CA TYR A 194 16.92 -16.54 5.67
C TYR A 194 16.64 -17.79 6.51
N LEU A 195 15.44 -18.35 6.36
CA LEU A 195 15.04 -19.60 7.00
C LEU A 195 14.92 -20.74 5.98
N SER A 196 14.14 -20.52 4.93
CA SER A 196 13.81 -21.56 3.96
C SER A 196 13.25 -20.98 2.65
N THR A 197 13.03 -21.85 1.67
CA THR A 197 12.27 -21.55 0.46
C THR A 197 11.01 -22.42 0.45
N VAL A 198 9.87 -21.85 0.06
CA VAL A 198 8.62 -22.62 -0.09
C VAL A 198 8.81 -23.66 -1.19
N ASN A 199 8.47 -24.92 -0.93
CA ASN A 199 8.60 -25.98 -1.93
C ASN A 199 7.54 -25.81 -3.03
N THR A 200 7.96 -25.34 -4.20
CA THR A 200 7.13 -25.14 -5.38
C THR A 200 7.35 -26.21 -6.45
N GLY A 201 8.13 -27.25 -6.18
CA GLY A 201 8.60 -28.21 -7.20
C GLY A 201 7.48 -28.97 -7.91
N ALA A 202 6.38 -29.29 -7.23
CA ALA A 202 5.23 -29.95 -7.84
C ALA A 202 4.48 -29.05 -8.83
N THR A 203 4.49 -27.73 -8.60
CA THR A 203 3.80 -26.74 -9.44
C THR A 203 4.66 -25.47 -9.56
N PRO A 204 5.74 -25.47 -10.36
CA PRO A 204 6.70 -24.36 -10.42
C PRO A 204 6.06 -23.01 -10.74
N LEU A 205 6.58 -21.94 -10.12
CA LEU A 205 6.12 -20.57 -10.35
C LEU A 205 6.76 -19.98 -11.61
N TYR A 206 6.08 -19.04 -12.25
CA TYR A 206 6.64 -18.19 -13.31
C TYR A 206 6.20 -16.75 -13.09
N GLY A 207 7.14 -15.91 -12.66
CA GLY A 207 6.86 -14.49 -12.37
C GLY A 207 5.83 -14.30 -11.24
N PRO A 208 6.09 -14.81 -10.02
CA PRO A 208 5.21 -14.58 -8.89
C PRO A 208 5.10 -13.08 -8.55
N GLN A 209 3.88 -12.62 -8.27
CA GLN A 209 3.58 -11.23 -7.93
C GLN A 209 3.10 -11.14 -6.49
N GLY A 210 1.82 -10.81 -6.25
CA GLY A 210 1.25 -10.65 -4.92
C GLY A 210 1.28 -11.94 -4.10
N LEU A 211 1.52 -11.78 -2.80
CA LEU A 211 1.44 -12.83 -1.79
C LEU A 211 0.38 -12.48 -0.74
N ALA A 212 -0.29 -13.50 -0.23
CA ALA A 212 -1.15 -13.40 0.95
C ALA A 212 -1.07 -14.68 1.78
N MET A 213 -1.34 -14.56 3.07
CA MET A 213 -1.49 -15.70 3.97
C MET A 213 -2.98 -16.00 4.20
N SER A 214 -3.38 -17.25 4.05
CA SER A 214 -4.69 -17.71 4.51
C SER A 214 -4.71 -17.87 6.03
N PRO A 215 -5.89 -17.80 6.69
CA PRO A 215 -6.03 -18.11 8.12
C PRO A 215 -5.50 -19.50 8.51
N GLN A 216 -5.53 -20.46 7.58
CA GLN A 216 -5.05 -21.83 7.78
C GLN A 216 -3.52 -21.94 7.67
N GLY A 217 -2.81 -20.87 7.30
CA GLY A 217 -1.35 -20.85 7.18
C GLY A 217 -0.83 -21.21 5.78
N HIS A 218 -1.69 -21.26 4.77
CA HIS A 218 -1.28 -21.46 3.38
C HIS A 218 -0.77 -20.14 2.79
N VAL A 219 0.29 -20.20 2.00
CA VAL A 219 0.79 -19.12 1.15
C VAL A 219 -0.02 -19.12 -0.13
N ILE A 220 -0.65 -17.99 -0.43
CA ILE A 220 -1.41 -17.75 -1.66
C ILE A 220 -0.57 -16.83 -2.53
N VAL A 221 -0.29 -17.24 -3.77
CA VAL A 221 0.53 -16.46 -4.70
C VAL A 221 -0.17 -16.28 -6.03
N ALA A 222 -0.10 -15.05 -6.55
CA ALA A 222 -0.44 -14.76 -7.93
C ALA A 222 0.72 -15.16 -8.86
N ASP A 223 0.57 -16.29 -9.54
CA ASP A 223 1.54 -16.85 -10.47
C ASP A 223 1.23 -16.38 -11.89
N THR A 224 1.73 -15.18 -12.23
CA THR A 224 1.25 -14.45 -13.41
C THR A 224 1.62 -15.09 -14.73
N GLY A 225 2.78 -15.76 -14.81
CA GLY A 225 3.20 -16.49 -16.00
C GLY A 225 2.36 -17.73 -16.29
N ASN A 226 1.73 -18.31 -15.25
CA ASN A 226 0.79 -19.43 -15.40
C ASN A 226 -0.68 -19.00 -15.41
N HIS A 227 -0.97 -17.69 -15.31
CA HIS A 227 -2.33 -17.16 -15.19
C HIS A 227 -3.15 -17.81 -14.05
N ALA A 228 -2.49 -18.13 -12.93
CA ALA A 228 -3.09 -18.91 -11.86
C ALA A 228 -2.87 -18.29 -10.47
N ILE A 229 -3.76 -18.63 -9.54
CA ILE A 229 -3.52 -18.47 -8.11
C ILE A 229 -3.10 -19.84 -7.56
N LYS A 230 -1.95 -19.90 -6.92
CA LYS A 230 -1.43 -21.13 -6.32
C LYS A 230 -1.40 -21.04 -4.81
N PHE A 231 -1.63 -22.18 -4.18
CA PHE A 231 -1.64 -22.35 -2.74
C PHE A 231 -0.51 -23.30 -2.37
N TYR A 232 0.34 -22.89 -1.44
CA TYR A 232 1.40 -23.71 -0.91
C TYR A 232 1.28 -23.81 0.60
N THR A 233 1.61 -24.98 1.12
CA THR A 233 1.87 -25.13 2.55
C THR A 233 3.37 -24.93 2.77
N TYR A 234 3.73 -24.16 3.78
CA TYR A 234 5.08 -24.24 4.33
C TYR A 234 4.96 -24.39 5.85
N HIS A 235 5.93 -25.07 6.42
CA HIS A 235 6.01 -25.27 7.85
C HIS A 235 7.05 -24.30 8.38
N PRO A 236 6.65 -23.24 9.12
CA PRO A 236 7.62 -22.38 9.77
C PRO A 236 8.45 -23.24 10.70
N LEU A 237 9.78 -23.07 10.64
CA LEU A 237 10.68 -23.70 11.61
C LEU A 237 10.29 -23.13 12.97
N ALA A 238 9.89 -24.01 13.90
CA ALA A 238 9.62 -23.60 15.28
C ALA A 238 10.91 -22.99 15.85
N ALA A 239 10.79 -21.81 16.43
CA ALA A 239 11.86 -21.17 17.21
C ALA A 239 12.18 -21.99 18.47
#